data_AF-A0A7S2ASW4-F1
#
_entry.id   AF-A0A7S2ASW4-F1
#
_cell.length_a   1.000
_cell.length_b   1.000
_cell.length_c   1.000
_cell.angle_alpha   90.00
_cell.angle_beta   90.00
_cell.angle_gamma   90.00
#
_symmetry.space_group_name_H-M   'P 1'
#
loop_
_entity.id
_entity.type
_entity.pdbx_description
1 polymer ?
#
loop_
_entity_poly.entity_id
_entity_poly.type
_entity_poly.pdbx_seq_one_letter_code
_entity_poly.pdbx_strand_id
1 'polypeptide(L)'
;PREMYKLQGMGLMQALPKHKEEPKVEKPAYVTDVKFAMSGGIILESMCPKITGLKMGFSEYKYKMYHYAHGTDRTLEVCMGEWDKYQEDWKARGHVHDYVPYPYTREIIRGFFEQYSQQLGFPISIDGPQQ
;
A
#
# COMPACT_ATOMS: atom_id res chain seq x y z
N PRO A 1 -12.02 13.96 24.37
CA PRO A 1 -12.79 15.21 24.62
C PRO A 1 -12.08 16.49 24.15
N ARG A 2 -10.84 16.78 24.59
CA ARG A 2 -10.12 18.03 24.25
C ARG A 2 -9.94 18.27 22.74
N GLU A 3 -9.57 17.24 21.97
CA GLU A 3 -9.44 17.37 20.51
C GLU A 3 -10.77 17.64 19.81
N MET A 4 -11.88 17.03 20.28
CA MET A 4 -13.20 17.29 19.70
C MET A 4 -13.63 18.75 19.91
N TYR A 5 -13.40 19.31 21.09
CA TYR A 5 -13.69 20.73 21.36
C TYR A 5 -12.81 21.66 20.50
N LYS A 6 -11.55 21.31 20.26
CA LYS A 6 -10.67 22.04 19.34
C LYS A 6 -11.20 22.02 17.91
N LEU A 7 -11.62 20.84 17.42
CA LEU A 7 -12.20 20.69 16.09
C LEU A 7 -13.52 21.43 15.93
N GLN A 8 -14.37 21.43 16.95
CA GLN A 8 -15.58 22.25 16.98
C GLN A 8 -15.25 23.74 16.88
N GLY A 9 -14.23 24.22 17.61
CA GLY A 9 -13.75 25.61 17.51
C GLY A 9 -13.16 25.97 16.14
N MET A 10 -12.66 24.99 15.39
CA MET A 10 -12.18 25.16 14.01
C MET A 10 -13.31 25.12 12.96
N GLY A 11 -14.56 24.96 13.39
CA GLY A 11 -15.70 24.97 12.48
C GLY A 11 -16.04 23.60 11.86
N LEU A 12 -15.61 22.49 12.48
CA LEU A 12 -15.85 21.14 11.95
C LEU A 12 -17.34 20.89 11.65
N MET A 13 -18.24 21.30 12.54
CA MET A 13 -19.69 21.08 12.38
C MET A 13 -20.30 21.87 11.22
N GLN A 14 -19.65 22.96 10.81
CA GLN A 14 -20.05 23.79 9.67
C GLN A 14 -19.50 23.22 8.36
N ALA A 15 -18.31 22.60 8.40
CA ALA A 15 -17.68 21.98 7.23
C ALA A 15 -18.30 20.62 6.87
N LEU A 16 -18.80 19.86 7.86
CA LEU A 16 -19.38 18.54 7.61
C LEU A 16 -20.63 18.60 6.70
N PRO A 17 -20.73 17.70 5.71
CA PRO A 17 -21.86 17.67 4.80
C PRO A 17 -23.12 17.25 5.55
N LYS A 18 -24.21 18.01 5.35
CA LYS A 18 -25.50 17.74 5.98
C LYS A 18 -26.36 16.92 5.03
N HIS A 19 -26.81 15.76 5.48
CA HIS A 19 -27.84 15.00 4.77
C HIS A 19 -29.20 15.66 5.01
N LYS A 20 -29.98 15.82 3.94
CA LYS A 20 -31.38 16.23 3.98
C LYS A 20 -32.21 15.11 3.37
N GLU A 21 -33.48 15.08 3.72
CA GLU A 21 -34.43 14.15 3.12
C GLU A 21 -34.46 14.30 1.60
N GLU A 22 -34.43 13.17 0.89
CA GLU A 22 -34.61 13.11 -0.55
C GLU A 22 -36.01 12.55 -0.83
N PRO A 23 -37.01 13.39 -1.19
CA PRO A 23 -38.41 12.95 -1.32
C PRO A 23 -38.65 11.87 -2.39
N LYS A 24 -37.67 11.66 -3.28
CA LYS A 24 -37.74 10.71 -4.39
C LYS A 24 -37.15 9.34 -4.06
N VAL A 25 -36.45 9.21 -2.93
CA VAL A 25 -35.80 7.99 -2.50
C VAL A 25 -36.35 7.67 -1.12
N GLU A 26 -37.14 6.62 -1.00
CA GLU A 26 -37.70 6.16 0.28
C GLU A 26 -36.58 5.53 1.12
N LYS A 27 -35.69 6.38 1.65
CA LYS A 27 -34.59 6.01 2.56
C LYS A 27 -34.78 6.75 3.88
N PRO A 28 -34.66 6.06 5.03
CA PRO A 28 -34.68 6.73 6.32
C PRO A 28 -33.55 7.76 6.43
N ALA A 29 -33.82 8.92 7.03
CA ALA A 29 -32.86 10.02 7.12
C ALA A 29 -31.55 9.67 7.86
N TYR A 30 -31.57 8.62 8.69
CA TYR A 30 -30.41 8.10 9.42
C TYR A 30 -29.49 7.19 8.58
N VAL A 31 -29.93 6.77 7.38
CA VAL A 31 -29.10 5.93 6.50
C VAL A 31 -28.06 6.82 5.82
N THR A 32 -26.80 6.61 6.18
CA THR A 32 -25.67 7.36 5.61
C THR A 32 -25.29 6.80 4.24
N ASP A 33 -25.37 7.63 3.20
CA ASP A 33 -24.75 7.32 1.90
C ASP A 33 -23.22 7.23 2.05
N VAL A 34 -22.61 6.32 1.31
CA VAL A 34 -21.15 6.19 1.19
C VAL A 34 -20.52 7.53 0.82
N LYS A 35 -21.18 8.35 -0.02
CA LYS A 35 -20.68 9.68 -0.39
C LYS A 35 -20.56 10.63 0.80
N PHE A 36 -21.55 10.65 1.70
CA PHE A 36 -21.52 11.47 2.90
C PHE A 36 -20.49 10.95 3.90
N ALA A 37 -20.37 9.62 4.03
CA ALA A 37 -19.38 8.99 4.89
C ALA A 37 -17.93 9.28 4.43
N MET A 38 -17.65 9.15 3.12
CA MET A 38 -16.34 9.47 2.55
C MET A 38 -16.01 10.96 2.70
N SER A 39 -16.93 11.85 2.33
CA SER A 39 -16.69 13.30 2.39
C SER A 39 -16.48 13.78 3.83
N GLY A 40 -17.31 13.31 4.77
CA GLY A 40 -17.14 13.61 6.19
C GLY A 40 -15.83 13.03 6.75
N GLY A 41 -15.44 11.84 6.30
CA GLY A 41 -14.16 11.21 6.64
C GLY A 41 -12.95 12.06 6.24
N ILE A 42 -12.93 12.56 4.99
CA ILE A 42 -11.83 13.41 4.47
C ILE A 42 -11.72 14.71 5.27
N ILE A 43 -12.85 15.36 5.56
CA ILE A 43 -12.85 16.62 6.33
C ILE A 43 -12.33 16.37 7.75
N LEU A 44 -12.79 15.30 8.39
CA LEU A 44 -12.35 14.96 9.75
C LEU A 44 -10.85 14.60 9.81
N GLU A 45 -10.35 13.84 8.83
CA GLU A 45 -8.94 13.47 8.73
C GLU A 45 -8.04 14.68 8.44
N SER A 46 -8.47 15.60 7.57
CA SER A 46 -7.70 16.81 7.27
C SER A 46 -7.61 17.77 8.46
N MET A 47 -8.66 17.88 9.27
CA MET A 47 -8.67 18.73 10.46
C MET A 47 -8.00 18.07 11.68
N CYS A 48 -7.87 16.73 11.68
CA CYS A 48 -7.23 15.98 12.77
C CYS A 48 -6.29 14.88 12.25
N PRO A 49 -5.03 15.22 11.90
CA PRO A 49 -4.05 14.25 11.41
C PRO A 49 -3.78 13.07 12.35
N LYS A 50 -4.04 13.23 13.66
CA LYS A 50 -3.95 12.16 14.65
C LYS A 50 -4.90 11.00 14.37
N ILE A 51 -6.07 11.26 13.78
CA ILE A 51 -7.02 10.22 13.37
C ILE A 51 -6.40 9.34 12.29
N THR A 52 -5.67 9.93 11.35
CA THR A 52 -4.94 9.17 10.33
C THR A 52 -3.91 8.25 10.97
N GLY A 53 -3.14 8.72 11.95
CA GLY A 53 -2.21 7.86 12.69
C GLY A 53 -2.87 6.68 13.41
N LEU A 54 -4.08 6.87 13.95
CA LEU A 54 -4.87 5.80 14.59
C LEU A 54 -5.51 4.83 13.57
N LYS A 55 -5.94 5.35 12.42
CA LYS A 55 -6.46 4.54 11.28
C LYS A 55 -5.36 3.76 10.57
N MET A 56 -4.14 4.31 10.55
CA MET A 56 -2.96 3.70 9.95
C MET A 56 -2.36 2.58 10.79
N GLY A 57 -3.07 2.06 11.80
CA GLY A 57 -2.73 0.78 12.39
C GLY A 57 -2.69 -0.28 11.30
N PHE A 58 -1.50 -0.53 10.76
CA PHE A 58 -1.26 -1.61 9.82
C PHE A 58 -1.58 -2.88 10.59
N SER A 59 -2.77 -3.44 10.34
CA SER A 59 -3.12 -4.68 11.00
C SER A 59 -2.08 -5.72 10.61
N GLU A 60 -1.72 -6.56 11.57
CA GLU A 60 -0.83 -7.69 11.32
C GLU A 60 -1.30 -8.52 10.13
N TYR A 61 -2.62 -8.63 9.94
CA TYR A 61 -3.24 -9.22 8.76
C TYR A 61 -2.84 -8.51 7.46
N LYS A 62 -2.95 -7.18 7.38
CA LYS A 62 -2.55 -6.42 6.18
C LYS A 62 -1.07 -6.60 5.89
N TYR A 63 -0.22 -6.56 6.91
CA TYR A 63 1.22 -6.81 6.78
C TYR A 63 1.50 -8.22 6.22
N LYS A 64 0.92 -9.26 6.83
CA LYS A 64 1.03 -10.65 6.35
C LYS A 64 0.55 -10.78 4.91
N MET A 65 -0.63 -10.23 4.58
CA MET A 65 -1.21 -10.35 3.25
C MET A 65 -0.35 -9.69 2.16
N TYR A 66 0.33 -8.59 2.44
CA TYR A 66 1.28 -8.02 1.48
C TYR A 66 2.41 -8.99 1.15
N HIS A 67 2.98 -9.66 2.15
CA HIS A 67 4.04 -10.66 1.91
C HIS A 67 3.51 -11.95 1.26
N TYR A 68 2.28 -12.37 1.52
CA TYR A 68 1.71 -13.52 0.79
C TYR A 68 1.36 -13.20 -0.66
N ALA A 69 0.86 -11.99 -0.93
CA ALA A 69 0.38 -11.61 -2.26
C ALA A 69 1.46 -10.95 -3.13
N HIS A 70 2.62 -10.59 -2.58
CA HIS A 70 3.65 -9.94 -3.38
C HIS A 70 4.21 -10.90 -4.43
N GLY A 71 4.26 -10.44 -5.68
CA GLY A 71 4.64 -11.25 -6.82
C GLY A 71 6.14 -11.29 -7.09
N THR A 72 7.02 -11.20 -6.08
CA THR A 72 8.47 -11.09 -6.30
C THR A 72 9.02 -12.22 -7.16
N ASP A 73 8.66 -13.47 -6.87
CA ASP A 73 9.11 -14.63 -7.66
C ASP A 73 8.64 -14.54 -9.11
N ARG A 74 7.36 -14.26 -9.30
CA ARG A 74 6.79 -14.08 -10.63
C ARG A 74 7.46 -12.93 -11.39
N THR A 75 7.75 -11.82 -10.73
CA THR A 75 8.44 -10.69 -11.34
C THR A 75 9.86 -11.07 -11.75
N LEU A 76 10.60 -11.77 -10.90
CA LEU A 76 11.94 -12.27 -11.22
C LEU A 76 11.90 -13.24 -12.41
N GLU A 77 10.98 -14.19 -12.42
CA GLU A 77 10.79 -15.13 -13.54
C GLU A 77 10.54 -14.40 -14.87
N VAL A 78 9.65 -13.40 -14.85
CA VAL A 78 9.37 -12.58 -16.04
C VAL A 78 10.61 -11.81 -16.49
N CYS A 79 11.30 -11.14 -15.57
CA CYS A 79 12.48 -10.36 -15.90
C CYS A 79 13.63 -11.24 -16.43
N MET A 80 13.83 -12.42 -15.85
CA MET A 80 14.81 -13.39 -16.34
C MET A 80 14.45 -13.87 -17.75
N GLY A 81 13.18 -14.21 -18.00
CA GLY A 81 12.72 -14.64 -19.32
C GLY A 81 12.87 -13.56 -20.39
N GLU A 82 12.57 -12.29 -20.07
CA GLU A 82 12.80 -11.17 -20.98
C GLU A 82 14.29 -10.93 -21.25
N TRP A 83 15.14 -11.11 -20.25
CA TRP A 83 16.59 -11.00 -20.38
C TRP A 83 17.18 -12.10 -21.27
N ASP A 84 16.73 -13.34 -21.10
CA ASP A 84 17.14 -14.46 -21.92
C ASP A 84 16.74 -14.25 -23.38
N LYS A 85 15.49 -13.84 -23.61
CA LYS A 85 14.99 -13.51 -24.95
C LYS A 85 15.79 -12.38 -25.61
N TYR A 86 16.12 -11.33 -24.86
CA TYR A 86 16.95 -10.24 -25.36
C TYR A 86 18.31 -10.74 -25.87
N GLN A 87 18.93 -11.65 -25.14
CA GLN A 87 20.22 -12.23 -25.52
C GLN A 87 20.11 -13.20 -26.71
N GLU A 88 19.02 -13.96 -26.81
CA GLU A 88 18.72 -14.79 -27.98
C GLU A 88 18.57 -13.93 -29.24
N ASP A 89 17.77 -12.86 -29.17
CA ASP A 89 17.60 -11.91 -30.27
C ASP A 89 18.93 -11.24 -30.63
N TRP A 90 19.79 -10.99 -29.65
CA TRP A 90 21.11 -10.40 -29.88
C TRP A 90 22.05 -11.37 -30.60
N LYS A 91 22.05 -12.65 -30.21
CA LYS A 91 22.81 -13.71 -30.91
C LYS A 91 22.28 -13.95 -32.33
N ALA A 92 20.97 -13.93 -32.52
CA ALA A 92 20.34 -14.09 -33.83
C ALA A 92 20.76 -12.99 -34.83
N ARG A 93 21.17 -11.82 -34.34
CA ARG A 93 21.72 -10.71 -35.16
C ARG A 93 23.20 -10.86 -35.49
N GLY A 94 23.84 -11.97 -35.12
CA GLY A 94 25.24 -12.26 -35.43
C GLY A 94 26.25 -11.82 -34.38
N HIS A 95 25.81 -11.43 -33.19
CA HIS A 95 26.72 -11.14 -32.07
C HIS A 95 27.20 -12.43 -31.40
N VAL A 96 28.50 -12.50 -31.10
CA VAL A 96 29.21 -13.72 -30.63
C VAL A 96 29.53 -13.70 -29.12
N HIS A 97 28.91 -12.79 -28.37
CA HIS A 97 29.14 -12.72 -26.92
C HIS A 97 28.56 -13.94 -26.19
N ASP A 98 29.28 -14.35 -25.14
CA ASP A 98 28.82 -15.39 -24.21
C ASP A 98 27.55 -14.96 -23.49
N TYR A 99 26.79 -15.95 -23.02
CA TYR A 99 25.58 -15.69 -22.24
C TYR A 99 25.94 -14.99 -20.93
N VAL A 100 25.22 -13.90 -20.64
CA VAL A 100 25.33 -13.12 -19.40
C VAL A 100 24.13 -13.45 -18.52
N PRO A 101 24.31 -14.03 -17.32
CA PRO A 101 23.20 -14.29 -16.40
C PRO A 101 22.49 -13.00 -15.98
N TYR A 102 21.19 -13.10 -15.70
CA TYR A 102 20.42 -11.98 -15.16
C TYR A 102 21.01 -11.50 -13.82
N PRO A 103 21.30 -10.20 -13.65
CA PRO A 103 22.09 -9.71 -12.51
C PRO A 103 21.33 -9.62 -11.19
N TYR A 104 20.00 -9.70 -11.18
CA TYR A 104 19.20 -9.59 -9.95
C TYR A 104 18.59 -10.92 -9.57
N THR A 105 19.11 -11.53 -8.51
CA THR A 105 18.61 -12.80 -7.98
C THR A 105 17.88 -12.61 -6.67
N ARG A 106 17.12 -13.63 -6.26
CA ARG A 106 16.42 -13.63 -4.96
C ARG A 106 17.40 -13.49 -3.79
N GLU A 107 18.61 -14.00 -3.93
CA GLU A 107 19.69 -13.91 -2.93
C GLU A 107 20.18 -12.47 -2.75
N ILE A 108 20.29 -11.70 -3.82
CA ILE A 108 20.66 -10.28 -3.74
C ILE A 108 19.58 -9.50 -3.00
N ILE A 109 18.30 -9.78 -3.31
CA ILE A 109 17.17 -9.15 -2.61
C ILE A 109 17.16 -9.56 -1.13
N ARG A 110 17.40 -10.84 -0.83
CA ARG A 110 17.53 -11.33 0.55
C ARG A 110 18.65 -10.60 1.30
N GLY A 111 19.83 -10.48 0.71
CA GLY A 111 20.96 -9.77 1.30
C GLY A 111 20.65 -8.29 1.59
N PHE A 112 19.87 -7.64 0.73
CA PHE A 112 19.37 -6.29 0.99
C PHE A 112 18.48 -6.24 2.24
N PHE A 113 17.51 -7.15 2.37
CA PHE A 113 16.64 -7.22 3.55
C PHE A 113 17.42 -7.53 4.84
N GLU A 114 18.43 -8.40 4.77
CA GLU A 114 19.32 -8.70 5.90
C GLU A 114 20.09 -7.45 6.37
N GLN A 115 20.71 -6.73 5.44
CA GLN A 115 21.42 -5.48 5.76
C GLN A 115 20.47 -4.41 6.33
N TYR A 116 19.30 -4.26 5.73
CA TYR A 116 18.30 -3.29 6.16
C TYR A 116 17.75 -3.62 7.57
N SER A 117 17.47 -4.89 7.82
CA SER A 117 17.05 -5.43 9.11
C SER A 117 18.09 -5.16 10.20
N GLN A 118 19.38 -5.37 9.90
CA GLN A 118 20.49 -5.07 10.79
C GLN A 118 20.61 -3.57 11.10
N GLN A 119 20.49 -2.70 10.09
CA GLN A 119 20.62 -1.25 10.25
C GLN A 119 19.50 -0.65 11.11
N LEU A 120 18.28 -1.17 10.97
CA LEU A 120 17.11 -0.66 11.70
C LEU A 120 16.88 -1.36 13.04
N GLY A 121 17.57 -2.47 13.31
CA GLY A 121 17.31 -3.30 14.48
C GLY A 121 15.90 -3.90 14.49
N PHE A 122 15.31 -4.15 13.31
CA PHE A 122 13.96 -4.67 13.17
C PHE A 122 13.96 -5.90 12.25
N PRO A 123 13.40 -7.05 12.67
CA PRO A 123 13.50 -8.30 11.94
C PRO A 123 12.60 -8.31 10.69
N ILE A 124 13.11 -7.78 9.58
CA ILE A 124 12.44 -7.76 8.27
C ILE A 124 13.02 -8.87 7.40
N SER A 125 12.14 -9.58 6.68
CA SER A 125 12.54 -10.61 5.72
C SER A 125 11.79 -10.46 4.40
N ILE A 126 12.37 -11.00 3.32
CA ILE A 126 11.72 -11.09 2.00
C ILE A 126 10.43 -11.94 2.06
N ASP A 127 10.42 -12.98 2.89
CA ASP A 127 9.31 -13.93 3.03
C ASP A 127 8.23 -13.43 4.01
N GLY A 128 8.43 -12.27 4.63
CA GLY A 128 7.54 -11.70 5.64
C GLY A 128 7.77 -12.24 7.06
N PRO A 129 6.80 -12.09 7.96
CA PRO A 129 6.92 -12.56 9.34
C PRO A 129 6.90 -14.09 9.40
N GLN A 130 7.70 -14.68 10.31
CA GLN A 130 7.62 -16.11 10.62
C GLN A 130 6.21 -16.44 11.14
N GLN A 131 5.62 -17.53 10.63
CA GLN A 131 4.29 -18.01 11.03
C GLN A 131 4.25 -18.45 12.49
#